data_AF-A0A9E8AV60-F1
#
_entry.id   AF-A0A9E8AV60-F1
#
_cell.length_a   1.000
_cell.length_b   1.000
_cell.length_c   1.000
_cell.angle_alpha   90.00
_cell.angle_beta   90.00
_cell.angle_gamma   90.00
#
_symmetry.space_group_name_H-M   'P 1'
#
loop_
_entity.id
_entity.type
_entity.pdbx_description
1 polymer ?
#
loop_
_entity_poly.entity_id
_entity_poly.type
_entity_poly.pdbx_seq_one_letter_code
_entity_poly.pdbx_strand_id
1 'polypeptide(L)'
;MITTEAAASARGLLVFFLGSACPWFYLRGLRSDTWLLQASVGFEEGREESDSDDGRLDGLGDTDEGIEFVLQARRAFDADWRYWLDGRIVTGENGNLGIVGVGRRFGERNDGTGSELSIAAVFHDSDLANEQFGVDPTQAAASGLDETELSGGFRSIGVNYNYRAYINDNWQIFGEALYERYSSDIADSPITRNNYEAEVGVGFIYVF
;
A
#
# COMPACT_ATOMS: atom_id res chain seq x y z
N MET A 1 1.84 0.82 -0.29
CA MET A 1 0.64 0.97 0.58
C MET A 1 -0.65 0.67 -0.21
N ILE A 2 -1.72 0.18 0.45
CA ILE A 2 -2.85 -0.57 -0.15
C ILE A 2 -3.83 0.33 -0.90
N THR A 3 -3.50 0.76 -2.13
CA THR A 3 -4.46 1.50 -2.95
C THR A 3 -5.35 0.56 -3.77
N THR A 4 -6.66 0.69 -3.61
CA THR A 4 -7.64 -0.13 -4.32
C THR A 4 -8.35 0.69 -5.41
N GLU A 5 -7.82 0.64 -6.64
CA GLU A 5 -8.44 1.34 -7.77
C GLU A 5 -9.64 0.57 -8.33
N ALA A 6 -10.82 1.20 -8.31
CA ALA A 6 -12.07 0.66 -8.83
C ALA A 6 -11.93 0.11 -10.26
N ALA A 7 -12.55 -1.05 -10.48
CA ALA A 7 -12.21 -1.99 -11.55
C ALA A 7 -12.86 -1.74 -12.92
N ALA A 8 -13.65 -0.69 -13.09
CA ALA A 8 -14.71 -0.77 -14.10
C ALA A 8 -14.43 -0.19 -15.50
N SER A 9 -13.28 0.42 -15.83
CA SER A 9 -13.11 0.88 -17.24
C SER A 9 -11.72 1.04 -17.85
N ALA A 10 -10.60 0.93 -17.15
CA ALA A 10 -9.30 1.25 -17.77
C ALA A 10 -8.55 0.02 -18.29
N ARG A 11 -8.55 -0.19 -19.61
CA ARG A 11 -7.37 -0.73 -20.31
C ARG A 11 -6.45 0.45 -20.56
N GLY A 12 -5.29 0.51 -19.90
CA GLY A 12 -4.39 1.64 -20.09
C GLY A 12 -3.16 1.60 -19.19
N LEU A 13 -2.17 2.41 -19.59
CA LEU A 13 -1.07 2.87 -18.76
C LEU A 13 -1.57 4.11 -18.02
N LEU A 14 -1.59 4.07 -16.68
CA LEU A 14 -1.83 5.26 -15.86
C LEU A 14 -0.55 5.54 -15.09
N VAL A 15 -0.17 6.81 -15.05
CA VAL A 15 0.84 7.33 -14.14
C VAL A 15 0.07 8.09 -13.07
N PHE A 16 0.23 7.71 -11.81
CA PHE A 16 -0.36 8.44 -10.68
C PHE A 16 0.73 8.79 -9.67
N PHE A 17 0.49 9.87 -8.95
CA PHE A 17 1.34 10.37 -7.87
C PHE A 17 0.52 10.30 -6.58
N LEU A 18 1.06 9.72 -5.51
CA LEU A 18 0.50 9.78 -4.16
C LEU A 18 1.44 10.61 -3.29
N GLY A 19 1.05 11.85 -2.98
CA GLY A 19 1.82 12.71 -2.07
C GLY A 19 3.27 12.92 -2.50
N SER A 20 4.21 12.64 -1.59
CA SER A 20 5.66 12.72 -1.80
C SER A 20 6.25 11.54 -2.59
N ALA A 21 5.47 10.50 -2.89
CA ALA A 21 6.01 9.27 -3.47
C ALA A 21 6.30 9.36 -4.98
N CYS A 22 7.39 8.70 -5.37
CA CYS A 22 7.83 8.48 -6.74
C CYS A 22 6.75 7.87 -7.66
N PRO A 23 6.81 8.13 -8.99
CA PRO A 23 5.79 7.69 -9.93
C PRO A 23 5.76 6.16 -10.08
N TRP A 24 4.56 5.59 -9.99
CA TRP A 24 4.32 4.18 -10.30
C TRP A 24 3.98 4.00 -11.78
N PHE A 25 4.57 2.98 -12.41
CA PHE A 25 4.18 2.52 -13.74
C PHE A 25 3.43 1.20 -13.62
N TYR A 26 2.29 1.08 -14.28
CA TYR A 26 1.55 -0.18 -14.26
C TYR A 26 0.87 -0.53 -15.57
N LEU A 27 0.59 -1.82 -15.73
CA LEU A 27 -0.26 -2.38 -16.75
C LEU A 27 -1.39 -3.15 -16.08
N ARG A 28 -2.64 -2.88 -16.48
CA ARG A 28 -3.81 -3.59 -15.97
C ARG A 28 -4.70 -4.13 -17.09
N GLY A 29 -5.34 -5.26 -16.83
CA GLY A 29 -6.25 -5.91 -17.77
C GLY A 29 -7.46 -6.52 -17.08
N LEU A 30 -8.62 -6.38 -17.72
CA LEU A 30 -9.87 -7.05 -17.33
C LEU A 30 -10.02 -8.35 -18.13
N ARG A 31 -10.33 -9.46 -17.45
CA ARG A 31 -10.57 -10.77 -18.06
C ARG A 31 -11.89 -11.37 -17.59
N SER A 32 -12.70 -11.84 -18.54
CA SER A 32 -14.00 -12.49 -18.29
C SER A 32 -14.94 -11.65 -17.41
N ASP A 33 -14.85 -10.33 -17.50
CA ASP A 33 -15.64 -9.33 -16.75
C ASP A 33 -15.56 -9.38 -15.21
N THR A 34 -14.88 -10.38 -14.63
CA THR A 34 -14.79 -10.60 -13.18
C THR A 34 -13.36 -10.66 -12.66
N TRP A 35 -12.34 -10.62 -13.52
CA TRP A 35 -10.94 -10.63 -13.11
C TRP A 35 -10.24 -9.36 -13.52
N LEU A 36 -9.50 -8.79 -12.59
CA LEU A 36 -8.58 -7.69 -12.84
C LEU A 36 -7.17 -8.15 -12.46
N LEU A 37 -6.27 -8.09 -13.43
CA LEU A 37 -4.87 -8.44 -13.26
C LEU A 37 -4.04 -7.18 -13.48
N GLN A 38 -3.11 -6.90 -12.57
CA GLN A 38 -2.23 -5.76 -12.66
C GLN A 38 -0.80 -6.16 -12.33
N ALA A 39 0.14 -5.59 -13.08
CA ALA A 39 1.55 -5.60 -12.77
C ALA A 39 2.03 -4.15 -12.70
N SER A 40 2.76 -3.80 -11.65
CA SER A 40 3.30 -2.46 -11.43
C SER A 40 4.77 -2.51 -11.06
N VAL A 41 5.48 -1.43 -11.36
CA VAL A 41 6.85 -1.17 -10.90
C VAL A 41 6.91 0.26 -10.37
N GLY A 42 7.61 0.45 -9.26
CA GLY A 42 7.79 1.75 -8.60
C GLY A 42 9.17 1.84 -7.99
N PHE A 43 9.51 3.05 -7.52
CA PHE A 43 10.67 3.28 -6.68
C PHE A 43 10.19 3.46 -5.24
N GLU A 44 10.82 2.74 -4.32
CA GLU A 44 10.68 2.91 -2.89
C GLU A 44 11.78 3.86 -2.41
N GLU A 45 11.37 4.94 -1.75
CA GLU A 45 12.30 5.84 -1.10
C GLU A 45 12.79 5.17 0.19
N GLY A 46 14.10 5.22 0.40
CA GLY A 46 14.72 4.79 1.65
C GLY A 46 14.32 5.71 2.80
N ARG A 47 14.64 5.30 4.03
CA ARG A 47 14.49 6.14 5.23
C ARG A 47 15.86 6.63 5.66
N GLU A 48 16.01 7.92 5.86
CA GLU A 48 17.21 8.52 6.41
C GLU A 48 17.11 8.66 7.94
N GLU A 49 18.23 8.69 8.65
CA GLU A 49 18.22 9.09 10.08
C GLU A 49 17.65 10.50 10.26
N SER A 50 17.87 11.37 9.27
CA SER A 50 17.46 12.77 9.27
C SER A 50 15.94 12.98 9.22
N ASP A 51 15.16 11.92 8.93
CA ASP A 51 13.69 11.95 8.87
C ASP A 51 13.01 12.00 10.26
N SER A 52 13.79 12.01 11.34
CA SER A 52 13.29 12.17 12.71
C SER A 52 13.73 13.51 13.31
N ASP A 53 12.84 14.50 13.26
CA ASP A 53 13.04 15.80 13.93
C ASP A 53 13.31 15.68 15.45
N ASP A 54 12.84 14.59 16.07
CA ASP A 54 13.01 14.26 17.50
C ASP A 54 14.20 13.33 17.79
N GLY A 55 15.02 13.00 16.79
CA GLY A 55 16.25 12.19 16.92
C GLY A 55 16.01 10.70 17.17
N ARG A 56 14.78 10.21 17.01
CA ARG A 56 14.44 8.80 17.30
C ARG A 56 15.01 7.79 16.29
N LEU A 57 15.56 8.27 15.18
CA LEU A 57 16.26 7.45 14.19
C LEU A 57 17.78 7.57 14.31
N ASP A 58 18.30 8.38 15.25
CA ASP A 58 19.72 8.59 15.44
C ASP A 58 20.43 7.27 15.83
N GLY A 59 21.43 6.87 15.05
CA GLY A 59 22.19 5.64 15.26
C GLY A 59 21.59 4.40 14.58
N LEU A 60 20.51 4.53 13.81
CA LEU A 60 19.92 3.44 13.02
C LEU A 60 20.48 3.33 11.60
N GLY A 61 21.20 4.33 11.13
CA GLY A 61 21.64 4.45 9.75
C GLY A 61 20.48 4.73 8.78
N ASP A 62 20.90 5.02 7.55
CA ASP A 62 20.02 5.19 6.41
C ASP A 62 19.67 3.81 5.83
N THR A 63 18.48 3.73 5.25
CA THR A 63 17.94 2.54 4.60
C THR A 63 17.93 2.78 3.09
N ASP A 64 18.22 1.75 2.30
CA ASP A 64 18.48 1.90 0.87
C ASP A 64 17.18 2.16 0.08
N GLU A 65 17.25 3.09 -0.87
CA GLU A 65 16.24 3.25 -1.92
C GLU A 65 16.23 2.03 -2.84
N GLY A 66 15.06 1.62 -3.33
CA GLY A 66 14.91 0.37 -4.07
C GLY A 66 13.88 0.42 -5.18
N ILE A 67 13.88 -0.61 -6.02
CA ILE A 67 12.81 -0.85 -6.99
C ILE A 67 11.84 -1.89 -6.43
N GLU A 68 10.55 -1.57 -6.43
CA GLU A 68 9.49 -2.47 -6.05
C GLU A 68 8.69 -2.96 -7.26
N PHE A 69 8.33 -4.24 -7.24
CA PHE A 69 7.43 -4.86 -8.20
C PHE A 69 6.16 -5.31 -7.50
N VAL A 70 5.01 -5.01 -8.11
CA VAL A 70 3.70 -5.40 -7.59
C VAL A 70 3.00 -6.30 -8.59
N LEU A 71 2.51 -7.44 -8.11
CA LEU A 71 1.57 -8.29 -8.84
C LEU A 71 0.26 -8.35 -8.07
N GLN A 72 -0.83 -8.05 -8.76
CA GLN A 72 -2.17 -8.05 -8.17
C GLN A 72 -3.14 -8.86 -9.02
N ALA A 73 -3.94 -9.67 -8.33
CA ALA A 73 -5.10 -10.33 -8.89
C ALA A 73 -6.32 -10.01 -8.03
N ARG A 74 -7.29 -9.32 -8.63
CA ARG A 74 -8.59 -9.06 -8.02
C ARG A 74 -9.67 -9.82 -8.77
N ARG A 75 -10.60 -10.41 -8.03
CA ARG A 75 -11.74 -11.14 -8.56
C ARG A 75 -13.04 -10.60 -7.98
N ALA A 76 -13.95 -10.17 -8.84
CA ALA A 76 -15.33 -9.90 -8.46
C ALA A 76 -16.15 -11.18 -8.33
N PHE A 77 -17.13 -11.18 -7.43
CA PHE A 77 -18.08 -12.28 -7.31
C PHE A 77 -19.17 -12.24 -8.40
N ASP A 78 -19.40 -11.07 -9.00
CA ASP A 78 -20.32 -10.85 -10.12
C ASP A 78 -19.76 -9.74 -11.04
N ALA A 79 -20.26 -9.65 -12.27
CA ALA A 79 -19.87 -8.66 -13.26
C ALA A 79 -20.24 -7.21 -12.86
N ASP A 80 -21.09 -7.03 -11.84
CA ASP A 80 -21.43 -5.71 -11.28
C ASP A 80 -20.34 -5.14 -10.33
N TRP A 81 -19.30 -5.93 -10.05
CA TRP A 81 -18.16 -5.60 -9.19
C TRP A 81 -18.55 -5.15 -7.78
N ARG A 82 -19.75 -5.50 -7.31
CA ARG A 82 -20.26 -5.06 -6.00
C ARG A 82 -19.47 -5.62 -4.85
N TYR A 83 -19.00 -6.86 -4.98
CA TYR A 83 -18.15 -7.53 -4.02
C TYR A 83 -16.98 -8.17 -4.73
N TRP A 84 -15.80 -8.07 -4.13
CA TRP A 84 -14.58 -8.61 -4.71
C TRP A 84 -13.60 -9.10 -3.64
N LEU A 85 -12.70 -9.97 -4.08
CA LEU A 85 -11.54 -10.48 -3.35
C LEU A 85 -10.28 -10.02 -4.08
N ASP A 86 -9.26 -9.63 -3.33
CA ASP A 86 -8.00 -9.09 -3.82
C ASP A 86 -6.83 -9.86 -3.21
N GLY A 87 -5.85 -10.19 -4.04
CA GLY A 87 -4.56 -10.69 -3.63
C GLY A 87 -3.46 -9.88 -4.30
N ARG A 88 -2.49 -9.41 -3.51
CA ARG A 88 -1.34 -8.63 -3.99
C ARG A 88 -0.06 -9.15 -3.36
N ILE A 89 1.00 -9.17 -4.15
CA ILE A 89 2.37 -9.37 -3.68
C ILE A 89 3.17 -8.14 -4.11
N VAL A 90 3.94 -7.59 -3.19
CA VAL A 90 4.97 -6.57 -3.41
C VAL A 90 6.31 -7.23 -3.10
N THR A 91 7.28 -7.06 -3.99
CA THR A 91 8.62 -7.64 -3.86
C THR A 91 9.65 -6.63 -4.32
N GLY A 92 10.73 -6.50 -3.56
CA GLY A 92 11.83 -5.60 -3.84
C GLY A 92 13.13 -6.13 -3.24
N GLU A 93 14.15 -5.29 -3.25
CA GLU A 93 15.46 -5.60 -2.66
C GLU A 93 15.39 -5.71 -1.13
N ASN A 94 14.44 -4.98 -0.52
CA ASN A 94 14.27 -4.84 0.93
C ASN A 94 13.30 -5.89 1.53
N GLY A 95 12.81 -6.83 0.73
CA GLY A 95 11.95 -7.93 1.16
C GLY A 95 10.58 -7.96 0.46
N ASN A 96 9.62 -8.64 1.09
CA ASN A 96 8.34 -8.97 0.46
C ASN A 96 7.13 -8.68 1.35
N LEU A 97 6.05 -8.24 0.71
CA LEU A 97 4.77 -7.93 1.36
C LEU A 97 3.62 -8.63 0.62
N GLY A 98 2.80 -9.35 1.37
CA GLY A 98 1.60 -10.03 0.89
C GLY A 98 0.34 -9.37 1.42
N ILE A 99 -0.65 -9.16 0.57
CA ILE A 99 -1.92 -8.51 0.94
C ILE A 99 -3.07 -9.36 0.45
N VAL A 100 -4.03 -9.60 1.33
CA VAL A 100 -5.31 -10.22 0.97
C VAL A 100 -6.43 -9.31 1.45
N GLY A 101 -7.28 -8.89 0.52
CA GLY A 101 -8.34 -7.93 0.79
C GLY A 101 -9.70 -8.39 0.30
N VAL A 102 -10.75 -7.95 0.97
CA VAL A 102 -12.12 -8.04 0.46
C VAL A 102 -12.74 -6.66 0.50
N GLY A 103 -13.61 -6.38 -0.45
CA GLY A 103 -14.26 -5.09 -0.48
C GLY A 103 -15.64 -5.10 -1.11
N ARG A 104 -16.29 -3.97 -0.90
CA ARG A 104 -17.62 -3.69 -1.39
C ARG A 104 -17.63 -2.33 -2.08
N ARG A 105 -18.10 -2.34 -3.32
CA ARG A 105 -18.45 -1.12 -4.06
C ARG A 105 -19.88 -0.69 -3.72
N PHE A 106 -20.07 0.61 -3.59
CA PHE A 106 -21.38 1.24 -3.38
C PHE A 106 -21.85 1.97 -4.64
N GLY A 107 -23.18 2.11 -4.76
CA GLY A 107 -23.83 2.70 -5.92
C GLY A 107 -24.16 1.68 -7.02
N GLU A 108 -24.89 2.14 -8.03
CA GLU A 108 -25.42 1.29 -9.10
C GLU A 108 -24.59 1.37 -10.39
N ARG A 109 -23.88 2.50 -10.60
CA ARG A 109 -23.10 2.75 -11.82
C ARG A 109 -21.85 1.88 -11.87
N ASN A 110 -21.54 1.25 -12.99
CA ASN A 110 -20.31 0.48 -13.19
C ASN A 110 -19.42 1.17 -14.24
N ASP A 111 -19.15 2.46 -14.04
CA ASP A 111 -18.44 3.36 -14.96
C ASP A 111 -17.05 3.77 -14.44
N GLY A 112 -16.61 3.19 -13.32
CA GLY A 112 -15.35 3.52 -12.65
C GLY A 112 -15.50 4.61 -11.59
N THR A 113 -16.70 5.15 -11.39
CA THR A 113 -17.01 6.10 -10.32
C THR A 113 -17.71 5.44 -9.14
N GLY A 114 -17.83 6.19 -8.04
CA GLY A 114 -18.52 5.76 -6.83
C GLY A 114 -17.55 5.62 -5.66
N SER A 115 -18.01 4.95 -4.63
CA SER A 115 -17.20 4.67 -3.45
C SER A 115 -17.03 3.18 -3.22
N GLU A 116 -15.92 2.83 -2.58
CA GLU A 116 -15.57 1.46 -2.23
C GLU A 116 -15.04 1.43 -0.80
N LEU A 117 -15.43 0.41 -0.03
CA LEU A 117 -14.87 0.12 1.28
C LEU A 117 -14.23 -1.27 1.22
N SER A 118 -13.01 -1.39 1.72
CA SER A 118 -12.32 -2.66 1.79
C SER A 118 -11.64 -2.87 3.14
N ILE A 119 -11.40 -4.14 3.46
CA ILE A 119 -10.63 -4.59 4.60
C ILE A 119 -9.54 -5.50 4.06
N ALA A 120 -8.31 -5.34 4.55
CA ALA A 120 -7.16 -6.11 4.11
C ALA A 120 -6.35 -6.64 5.29
N ALA A 121 -5.84 -7.85 5.16
CA ALA A 121 -4.80 -8.38 6.02
C ALA A 121 -3.47 -8.31 5.28
N VAL A 122 -2.44 -7.87 6.00
CA VAL A 122 -1.09 -7.66 5.46
C VAL A 122 -0.12 -8.62 6.14
N PHE A 123 0.77 -9.16 5.33
CA PHE A 123 1.81 -10.08 5.72
C PHE A 123 3.14 -9.61 5.14
N HIS A 124 4.23 -9.96 5.80
CA HIS A 124 5.57 -9.59 5.39
C HIS A 124 6.55 -10.72 5.72
N ASP A 125 7.68 -10.76 5.03
CA ASP A 125 8.79 -11.63 5.43
C ASP A 125 9.66 -10.99 6.52
N SER A 126 10.62 -11.76 7.03
CA SER A 126 11.56 -11.28 8.06
C SER A 126 12.45 -10.16 7.54
N ASP A 127 12.80 -10.18 6.27
CA ASP A 127 13.71 -9.19 5.70
C ASP A 127 13.05 -7.82 5.74
N LEU A 128 11.81 -7.71 5.20
CA LEU A 128 11.04 -6.47 5.28
C LEU A 128 10.62 -6.12 6.71
N ALA A 129 10.39 -7.12 7.58
CA ALA A 129 10.10 -6.87 8.99
C ALA A 129 11.23 -6.11 9.68
N ASN A 130 12.46 -6.61 9.52
CA ASN A 130 13.62 -6.06 10.21
C ASN A 130 14.10 -4.77 9.54
N GLU A 131 13.93 -4.63 8.23
CA GLU A 131 14.20 -3.38 7.52
C GLU A 131 13.35 -2.22 8.07
N GLN A 132 12.05 -2.45 8.25
CA GLN A 132 11.11 -1.40 8.62
C GLN A 132 11.00 -1.19 10.14
N PHE A 133 11.18 -2.25 10.93
CA PHE A 133 10.84 -2.25 12.36
C PHE A 133 11.88 -2.96 13.24
N GLY A 134 12.97 -3.48 12.67
CA GLY A 134 14.03 -4.14 13.42
C GLY A 134 15.06 -3.17 13.99
N VAL A 135 15.86 -3.65 14.93
CA VAL A 135 17.06 -2.98 15.42
C VAL A 135 18.15 -4.02 15.56
N ASP A 136 19.17 -3.96 14.69
CA ASP A 136 20.30 -4.88 14.70
C ASP A 136 21.30 -4.57 15.84
N PRO A 137 22.24 -5.47 16.17
CA PRO A 137 23.21 -5.26 17.26
C PRO A 137 24.09 -4.00 17.11
N THR A 138 24.42 -3.61 15.89
CA THR A 138 25.20 -2.40 15.60
C THR A 138 24.37 -1.15 15.85
N GLN A 139 23.13 -1.15 15.37
CA GLN A 139 22.16 -0.08 15.59
C GLN A 139 21.81 0.07 17.07
N ALA A 140 21.59 -1.04 17.79
CA ALA A 140 21.34 -1.04 19.23
C ALA A 140 22.52 -0.41 20.01
N ALA A 141 23.76 -0.77 19.64
CA ALA A 141 24.95 -0.20 20.25
C ALA A 141 25.13 1.31 19.96
N ALA A 142 24.69 1.79 18.79
CA ALA A 142 24.82 3.18 18.37
C ALA A 142 23.69 4.09 18.92
N SER A 143 22.45 3.60 18.89
CA SER A 143 21.24 4.34 19.30
C SER A 143 20.91 4.21 20.79
N GLY A 144 21.37 3.12 21.43
CA GLY A 144 20.98 2.76 22.80
C GLY A 144 19.58 2.13 22.92
N LEU A 145 18.94 1.81 21.78
CA LEU A 145 17.69 1.06 21.74
C LEU A 145 17.93 -0.44 21.99
N ASP A 146 16.88 -1.13 22.45
CA ASP A 146 16.93 -2.58 22.61
C ASP A 146 16.95 -3.27 21.24
N GLU A 147 17.84 -4.26 21.08
CA GLU A 147 17.90 -5.12 19.90
C GLU A 147 16.53 -5.78 19.66
N THR A 148 16.05 -5.72 18.41
CA THR A 148 14.72 -6.19 18.03
C THR A 148 14.84 -6.97 16.73
N GLU A 149 14.62 -8.28 16.80
CA GLU A 149 14.56 -9.18 15.65
C GLU A 149 13.12 -9.66 15.44
N LEU A 150 12.56 -9.35 14.27
CA LEU A 150 11.19 -9.66 13.90
C LEU A 150 11.16 -10.83 12.92
N SER A 151 10.25 -11.76 13.17
CA SER A 151 9.95 -12.84 12.22
C SER A 151 8.98 -12.35 11.14
N GLY A 152 9.01 -12.97 9.97
CA GLY A 152 7.95 -12.80 8.97
C GLY A 152 6.62 -13.36 9.47
N GLY A 153 5.52 -12.82 8.96
CA GLY A 153 4.18 -13.25 9.36
C GLY A 153 3.12 -12.18 9.19
N PHE A 154 2.18 -12.14 10.12
CA PHE A 154 1.07 -11.20 10.13
C PHE A 154 1.54 -9.82 10.59
N ARG A 155 1.45 -8.84 9.69
CA ARG A 155 1.86 -7.45 9.95
C ARG A 155 0.73 -6.65 10.56
N SER A 156 -0.45 -6.69 9.93
CA SER A 156 -1.51 -5.74 10.21
C SER A 156 -2.85 -6.07 9.58
N ILE A 157 -3.88 -5.36 10.04
CA ILE A 157 -5.20 -5.30 9.41
C ILE A 157 -5.57 -3.86 9.08
N GLY A 158 -5.99 -3.63 7.84
CA GLY A 158 -6.33 -2.32 7.32
C GLY A 158 -7.78 -2.20 6.88
N VAL A 159 -8.31 -0.99 6.96
CA VAL A 159 -9.58 -0.56 6.36
C VAL A 159 -9.27 0.57 5.41
N ASN A 160 -9.80 0.48 4.19
CA ASN A 160 -9.52 1.43 3.13
C ASN A 160 -10.84 1.87 2.47
N TYR A 161 -11.04 3.17 2.36
CA TYR A 161 -12.18 3.77 1.69
C TYR A 161 -11.71 4.61 0.51
N ASN A 162 -12.26 4.32 -0.66
CA ASN A 162 -11.99 5.08 -1.88
C ASN A 162 -13.25 5.74 -2.40
N TYR A 163 -13.07 6.92 -2.99
CA TYR A 163 -14.11 7.62 -3.73
C TYR A 163 -13.55 8.17 -5.03
N ARG A 164 -14.30 8.03 -6.12
CA ARG A 164 -13.94 8.56 -7.43
C ARG A 164 -15.16 9.17 -8.11
N ALA A 165 -14.97 10.34 -8.72
CA ALA A 165 -16.02 11.03 -9.47
C ALA A 165 -15.45 11.80 -10.65
N TYR A 166 -16.24 11.94 -11.72
CA TYR A 166 -15.93 12.89 -12.79
C TYR A 166 -16.20 14.31 -12.32
N ILE A 167 -15.22 15.20 -12.54
CA ILE A 167 -15.40 16.65 -12.44
C ILE A 167 -16.02 17.17 -13.75
N ASN A 168 -15.53 16.66 -14.88
CA ASN A 168 -16.01 16.92 -16.23
C ASN A 168 -15.61 15.75 -17.15
N ASP A 169 -15.85 15.88 -18.45
CA ASP A 169 -15.62 14.82 -19.44
C ASP A 169 -14.17 14.30 -19.49
N ASN A 170 -13.19 15.10 -19.07
CA ASN A 170 -11.77 14.75 -19.15
C ASN A 170 -11.08 14.63 -17.79
N TRP A 171 -11.72 15.02 -16.69
CA TRP A 171 -11.09 15.00 -15.38
C TRP A 171 -11.90 14.20 -14.39
N GLN A 172 -11.23 13.28 -13.69
CA GLN A 172 -11.74 12.63 -12.50
C GLN A 172 -10.98 13.13 -11.27
N ILE A 173 -11.70 13.23 -10.14
CA ILE A 173 -11.11 13.32 -8.82
C ILE A 173 -11.13 11.94 -8.16
N PHE A 174 -10.08 11.61 -7.43
CA PHE A 174 -10.07 10.48 -6.51
C PHE A 174 -9.70 10.94 -5.12
N GLY A 175 -10.27 10.29 -4.12
CA GLY A 175 -9.91 10.44 -2.72
C GLY A 175 -9.82 9.07 -2.06
N GLU A 176 -8.89 8.94 -1.13
CA GLU A 176 -8.60 7.73 -0.39
C GLU A 176 -8.42 8.04 1.08
N ALA A 177 -8.90 7.14 1.94
CA ALA A 177 -8.59 7.12 3.36
C ALA A 177 -8.25 5.69 3.76
N LEU A 178 -7.04 5.50 4.27
CA LEU A 178 -6.55 4.24 4.80
C LEU A 178 -6.33 4.38 6.30
N TYR A 179 -6.75 3.37 7.05
CA TYR A 179 -6.35 3.16 8.43
C TYR A 179 -5.88 1.74 8.57
N GLU A 180 -4.70 1.56 9.14
CA GLU A 180 -4.08 0.26 9.33
C GLU A 180 -3.64 0.07 10.76
N ARG A 181 -4.01 -1.07 11.35
CA ARG A 181 -3.65 -1.42 12.72
C ARG A 181 -2.56 -2.48 12.71
N TYR A 182 -1.42 -2.16 13.29
CA TYR A 182 -0.30 -3.08 13.44
C TYR A 182 -0.60 -4.20 14.44
N SER A 183 0.03 -5.35 14.21
CA SER A 183 0.12 -6.44 15.18
C SER A 183 0.93 -6.01 16.40
N SER A 184 0.88 -6.80 17.49
CA SER A 184 1.68 -6.53 18.69
C SER A 184 3.16 -6.46 18.38
N ASP A 185 3.65 -7.41 17.57
CA ASP A 185 5.08 -7.58 17.32
C ASP A 185 5.67 -6.33 16.64
N ILE A 186 4.91 -5.72 15.72
CA ILE A 186 5.27 -4.46 15.08
C ILE A 186 5.07 -3.27 16.03
N ALA A 187 3.97 -3.25 16.78
CA ALA A 187 3.66 -2.15 17.69
C ALA A 187 4.62 -2.03 18.88
N ASP A 188 5.26 -3.14 19.28
CA ASP A 188 6.18 -3.21 20.42
C ASP A 188 7.63 -2.87 20.03
N SER A 189 7.93 -2.74 18.73
CA SER A 189 9.26 -2.31 18.26
C SER A 189 9.60 -0.90 18.76
N PRO A 190 10.84 -0.66 19.25
CA PRO A 190 11.26 0.65 19.78
C PRO A 190 11.26 1.75 18.70
N ILE A 191 11.34 1.36 17.43
CA ILE A 191 11.37 2.30 16.30
C ILE A 191 9.99 2.51 15.66
N THR A 192 8.95 1.84 16.15
CA THR A 192 7.56 2.10 15.77
C THR A 192 7.00 3.35 16.44
N ARG A 193 6.54 4.35 15.65
CA ARG A 193 5.98 5.61 16.20
C ARG A 193 4.61 5.42 16.85
N ASN A 194 3.77 4.60 16.23
CA ASN A 194 2.40 4.36 16.65
C ASN A 194 2.03 2.91 16.32
N ASN A 195 1.07 2.37 17.06
CA ASN A 195 0.49 1.04 16.80
C ASN A 195 -0.50 1.02 15.63
N TYR A 196 -0.53 2.08 14.83
CA TYR A 196 -1.35 2.22 13.63
C TYR A 196 -0.69 3.17 12.64
N GLU A 197 -1.13 3.06 11.40
CA GLU A 197 -0.84 3.99 10.32
C GLU A 197 -2.15 4.52 9.73
N ALA A 198 -2.16 5.78 9.33
CA ALA A 198 -3.32 6.39 8.69
C ALA A 198 -2.87 7.31 7.57
N GLU A 199 -3.47 7.14 6.40
CA GLU A 199 -3.17 7.91 5.20
C GLU A 199 -4.46 8.49 4.62
N VAL A 200 -4.39 9.74 4.15
CA VAL A 200 -5.46 10.35 3.36
C VAL A 200 -4.84 10.90 2.09
N GLY A 201 -5.33 10.40 0.96
CA GLY A 201 -4.89 10.78 -0.37
C GLY A 201 -5.98 11.52 -1.14
N VAL A 202 -5.59 12.47 -1.97
CA VAL A 202 -6.47 13.09 -2.98
C VAL A 202 -5.66 13.29 -4.25
N GLY A 203 -6.30 13.10 -5.40
CA GLY A 203 -5.67 13.42 -6.66
C GLY A 203 -6.63 13.50 -7.83
N PHE A 204 -6.04 13.73 -8.99
CA PHE A 204 -6.77 14.01 -10.22
C PHE A 204 -6.26 13.10 -11.34
N ILE A 205 -7.19 12.61 -12.16
CA ILE A 205 -6.88 11.75 -13.30
C ILE A 205 -7.42 12.42 -14.55
N TYR A 206 -6.55 12.64 -15.53
CA TYR A 206 -6.95 13.09 -16.85
C TYR A 206 -7.29 11.90 -17.75
N VAL A 207 -8.46 11.93 -18.38
CA VAL A 207 -8.97 10.90 -19.29
C VAL A 207 -9.05 11.51 -20.70
N PHE A 208 -8.33 10.88 -21.64
CA PHE A 208 -8.23 11.28 -23.05
C PHE A 208 -9.41 10.75 -23.89
#